data_AF-A0A4Q7ALT2-F1
#
_entry.id   AF-A0A4Q7ALT2-F1
#
_cell.length_a   1.000
_cell.length_b   1.000
_cell.length_c   1.000
_cell.angle_alpha   90.00
_cell.angle_beta   90.00
_cell.angle_gamma   90.00
#
_symmetry.space_group_name_H-M   'P 1'
#
loop_
_entity.id
_entity.type
_entity.pdbx_description
1 polymer ?
#
loop_
_entity_poly.entity_id
_entity_poly.type
_entity_poly.pdbx_seq_one_letter_code
_entity_poly.pdbx_strand_id
1 'polypeptide(L)' 'MKVISQGAPPELQTYTASCGKCHSVLEFQKNEAQVKSDRNETVYVLSCPVCCNEIWIASQALRPAIQSTDFRDQPFQPK' A
#
# COMPACT_ATOMS: atom_id res chain seq x y z
N MET A 1 -19.29 22.37 18.72
CA MET A 1 -18.01 22.01 18.06
C MET A 1 -18.34 21.09 16.89
N LYS A 2 -17.73 21.28 15.70
CA LYS A 2 -18.01 20.50 14.50
C LYS A 2 -16.70 20.04 13.85
N VAL A 3 -16.58 18.75 13.58
CA VAL A 3 -15.46 18.18 12.82
C VAL A 3 -15.70 18.52 11.34
N ILE A 4 -14.72 19.19 10.71
CA ILE A 4 -14.79 19.63 9.30
C ILE A 4 -13.99 18.74 8.34
N SER A 5 -13.12 17.87 8.88
CA SER A 5 -12.46 16.80 8.15
C SER A 5 -11.98 15.75 9.16
N GLN A 6 -12.04 14.49 8.75
CA GLN A 6 -11.50 13.36 9.50
C GLN A 6 -10.65 12.56 8.51
N GLY A 7 -9.37 12.36 8.84
CA GLY A 7 -8.51 11.48 8.05
C GLY A 7 -9.04 10.05 8.04
N ALA A 8 -8.68 9.27 7.02
CA ALA A 8 -8.96 7.84 7.04
C ALA A 8 -8.17 7.20 8.21
N PRO A 9 -8.82 6.33 9.02
CA PRO A 9 -8.11 5.56 10.03
C PRO A 9 -6.96 4.79 9.38
N PRO A 10 -5.75 4.80 9.97
CA PRO A 10 -4.58 4.14 9.38
C PRO A 10 -4.76 2.62 9.22
N GLU A 11 -5.74 2.03 9.91
CA GLU A 11 -6.13 0.62 9.79
C GLU A 11 -6.83 0.29 8.46
N LEU A 12 -7.49 1.27 7.84
CA LEU A 12 -8.15 1.12 6.53
C LEU A 12 -7.24 1.54 5.36
N GLN A 13 -6.00 1.93 5.66
CA GLN A 13 -5.06 2.33 4.62
C GLN A 13 -4.59 1.10 3.84
N THR A 14 -4.84 1.11 2.53
CA THR A 14 -4.28 0.14 1.60
C THR A 14 -2.87 0.55 1.21
N TYR A 15 -2.02 -0.46 1.01
CA TYR A 15 -0.63 -0.34 0.60
C TYR A 15 -0.42 -1.12 -0.69
N THR A 16 0.59 -0.73 -1.46
CA THR A 16 1.00 -1.44 -2.67
C THR A 16 2.34 -2.13 -2.47
N ALA A 17 2.47 -3.32 -3.05
CA ALA A 17 3.71 -4.07 -3.10
C ALA A 17 3.89 -4.70 -4.48
N SER A 18 5.12 -4.76 -4.97
CA SER A 18 5.45 -5.45 -6.20
C SER A 18 6.12 -6.79 -5.89
N CYS A 19 5.66 -7.87 -6.52
CA CYS A 19 6.32 -9.14 -6.43
C CYS A 19 7.59 -9.14 -7.29
N GLY A 20 8.76 -9.37 -6.70
CA GLY A 20 10.02 -9.43 -7.45
C GLY A 20 10.14 -10.60 -8.43
N LYS A 21 9.30 -11.64 -8.30
CA LYS A 21 9.35 -12.86 -9.12
C LYS A 21 8.46 -12.80 -10.36
N CYS A 22 7.21 -12.35 -10.21
CA CYS A 22 6.23 -12.28 -11.30
C CYS A 22 5.88 -10.86 -11.73
N HIS A 23 6.46 -9.85 -11.09
CA HIS A 23 6.24 -8.43 -11.37
C HIS A 23 4.79 -7.94 -11.16
N SER A 24 3.91 -8.78 -10.59
CA SER A 24 2.56 -8.36 -10.21
C SER A 24 2.60 -7.31 -9.11
N VAL A 25 1.75 -6.29 -9.25
CA VAL A 25 1.47 -5.30 -8.21
C VAL A 25 0.27 -5.79 -7.40
N LEU A 26 0.42 -5.80 -6.09
CA LEU A 26 -0.57 -6.25 -5.13
C LEU A 26 -0.99 -5.08 -4.26
N GLU A 27 -2.29 -4.96 -4.03
CA GLU A 27 -2.86 -4.09 -3.01
C GLU A 27 -3.16 -4.94 -1.77
N PHE A 28 -2.81 -4.43 -0.59
CA PHE A 28 -3.03 -5.14 0.66
C PHE A 28 -3.21 -4.16 1.83
N GLN A 29 -3.85 -4.63 2.89
CA GLN A 29 -3.92 -3.93 4.17
C GLN A 29 -2.92 -4.54 5.17
N LYS A 30 -2.50 -3.75 6.17
CA LYS A 30 -1.53 -4.21 7.19
C LYS A 30 -2.01 -5.45 7.97
N ASN A 31 -3.31 -5.64 8.14
CA ASN A 31 -3.93 -6.80 8.79
C ASN A 31 -3.87 -8.08 7.93
N GLU A 32 -3.70 -7.97 6.61
CA GLU A 32 -3.55 -9.11 5.69
C GLU A 32 -2.11 -9.61 5.64
N ALA A 33 -1.15 -8.79 6.07
CA ALA A 33 0.26 -9.13 6.12
C ALA A 33 0.65 -9.78 7.46
N GLN A 34 1.52 -10.78 7.41
CA GLN A 34 2.15 -11.30 8.62
C GLN A 34 3.22 -10.32 9.09
N VAL A 35 3.14 -9.89 10.35
CA VAL A 35 4.14 -9.01 10.95
C VAL A 35 5.26 -9.85 11.57
N LYS A 36 6.51 -9.59 11.16
CA LYS A 36 7.72 -10.19 11.70
C LYS A 36 8.69 -9.10 12.16
N SER A 37 9.61 -9.46 13.05
CA SER A 37 10.76 -8.63 13.40
C SER A 37 11.99 -9.22 12.71
N ASP A 38 12.64 -8.45 11.85
CA ASP A 38 13.92 -8.81 11.23
C ASP A 38 14.93 -7.69 11.52
N ARG A 39 16.10 -8.02 12.06
CA ARG A 39 17.17 -7.04 12.40
C ARG A 39 16.69 -5.82 13.22
N ASN A 40 15.78 -6.05 14.17
CA ASN A 40 15.11 -5.01 14.97
C ASN A 40 14.23 -4.04 14.17
N GLU A 41 13.85 -4.39 12.94
CA GLU A 41 12.87 -3.67 12.14
C GLU A 41 11.58 -4.49 11.99
N THR A 42 10.44 -3.79 12.04
CA THR A 42 9.14 -4.40 11.72
C THR A 42 9.05 -4.63 10.21
N VAL A 43 8.80 -5.87 9.82
CA VAL A 43 8.65 -6.31 8.43
C VAL A 43 7.28 -6.95 8.23
N TYR A 44 6.65 -6.60 7.12
CA TYR A 44 5.39 -7.15 6.64
C TYR A 44 5.69 -8.21 5.58
N VAL A 45 5.19 -9.43 5.79
CA VAL A 45 5.36 -10.56 4.88
C VAL A 45 4.02 -10.92 4.26
N LEU A 46 4.00 -10.92 2.93
CA LEU A 46 2.84 -11.28 2.11
C LEU A 46 3.19 -12.47 1.24
N SER A 47 2.22 -13.34 0.97
CA SER A 47 2.35 -14.35 -0.07
C SER A 47 1.77 -13.80 -1.38
N CYS A 48 2.56 -13.83 -2.45
CA CYS A 48 2.06 -13.44 -3.77
C CYS A 48 1.02 -14.46 -4.26
N PRO A 49 -0.24 -14.05 -4.53
CA PRO A 49 -1.29 -14.99 -4.94
C PRO A 49 -1.05 -15.61 -6.33
N VAL A 50 -0.16 -15.02 -7.15
CA VAL A 50 0.11 -15.48 -8.52
C VAL A 50 1.21 -16.55 -8.56
N CYS A 51 2.30 -16.36 -7.82
CA CYS A 51 3.49 -17.22 -7.90
C CYS A 51 3.90 -17.85 -6.56
N CYS A 52 3.07 -17.67 -5.53
CA CYS A 52 3.28 -18.14 -4.15
C CYS A 52 4.60 -17.70 -3.52
N ASN A 53 5.25 -16.67 -4.08
CA ASN A 53 6.49 -16.15 -3.55
C ASN A 53 6.23 -15.22 -2.36
N GLU A 54 7.03 -15.34 -1.31
CA GLU A 54 6.97 -14.41 -0.19
C GLU A 54 7.53 -13.04 -0.58
N ILE A 55 6.86 -11.98 -0.17
CA ILE A 55 7.25 -10.59 -0.38
C ILE A 55 7.51 -10.01 1.01
N TRP A 56 8.75 -9.59 1.24
CA TRP A 56 9.21 -9.05 2.52
C TRP A 56 9.34 -7.53 2.39
N ILE A 57 8.57 -6.79 3.18
CA ILE A 57 8.45 -5.34 3.07
C ILE A 57 8.75 -4.72 4.42
N ALA A 58 9.87 -4.01 4.54
CA ALA A 58 10.16 -3.24 5.74
C ALA A 58 9.05 -2.19 5.96
N SER A 59 8.69 -1.95 7.21
CA SER A 59 7.71 -0.93 7.60
C SER A 59 8.00 0.45 7.01
N GLN A 60 9.28 0.81 6.88
CA GLN A 60 9.73 2.07 6.27
C GLN A 60 9.56 2.11 4.74
N ALA A 61 9.48 0.95 4.09
CA ALA A 61 9.35 0.81 2.64
C ALA A 61 7.89 0.67 2.17
N LEU A 62 6.92 0.69 3.10
CA LEU A 62 5.50 0.63 2.79
C LEU A 62 5.08 1.85 1.96
N ARG A 63 4.42 1.58 0.83
CA ARG A 63 3.88 2.62 -0.04
C ARG A 63 2.36 2.61 0.05
N PRO A 64 1.72 3.67 0.54
CA PRO A 64 0.26 3.74 0.52
C PRO A 64 -0.23 3.66 -0.92
N ALA A 65 -1.28 2.88 -1.16
CA ALA A 65 -2.02 2.92 -2.41
C ALA A 65 -2.69 4.30 -2.45
N ILE A 66 -2.14 5.23 -3.23
CA ILE A 66 -2.79 6.51 -3.44
C ILE A 66 -4.06 6.21 -4.23
N GLN A 67 -5.20 6.15 -3.55
CA GLN A 67 -6.48 6.25 -4.22
C GLN A 67 -6.57 7.69 -4.75
N SER A 68 -6.31 7.88 -6.05
CA SER A 68 -6.60 9.14 -6.72
C SER A 68 -8.12 9.29 -6.84
N THR A 69 -8.79 9.58 -5.74
CA THR A 69 -10.11 10.19 -5.82
C THR A 69 -9.88 11.67 -6.08
N ASP A 70 -10.23 12.07 -7.31
CA ASP A 70 -10.38 13.45 -7.79
C ASP A 70 -9.15 14.16 -8.39
N PHE A 71 -9.00 14.00 -9.71
CA PHE A 71 -8.71 15.11 -10.62
C PHE A 71 -9.61 14.97 -11.86
N ARG A 72 -10.91 15.22 -11.69
CA ARG A 72 -11.63 15.99 -12.72
C ARG A 72 -10.96 17.38 -12.77
N ASP A 73 -10.84 17.96 -13.97
CA ASP A 73 -10.34 19.33 -14.25
C ASP A 73 -8.82 19.53 -14.50
N GLN A 74 -8.22 18.79 -15.43
CA GLN A 74 -7.17 19.40 -16.27
C GLN A 74 -7.79 19.87 -17.60
N PRO A 75 -7.94 21.19 -17.84
CA PRO A 75 -8.28 21.65 -19.17
C PRO A 75 -7.12 21.32 -20.12
N PHE A 76 -7.40 20.50 -21.12
CA PHE A 76 -6.50 20.22 -22.23
C PHE A 76 -6.10 21.55 -22.90
N GLN A 77 -4.79 21.87 -22.88
CA GLN A 77 -4.21 22.99 -23.62
C GLN A 77 -3.54 22.41 -24.87
N PRO A 78 -4.14 22.51 -26.07
CA PRO A 78 -3.44 22.18 -27.31
C PRO A 78 -2.34 23.22 -27.59
N LYS A 79 -1.19 22.72 -28.05
CA LYS A 79 -0.12 23.55 -28.63
C LYS A 79 -0.47 23.99 -30.04
#